data_AF-A0A409V7B6-F1
#
_entry.id   AF-A0A409V7B6-F1
#
_cell.length_a   1.000
_cell.length_b   1.000
_cell.length_c   1.000
_cell.angle_alpha   90.00
_cell.angle_beta   90.00
_cell.angle_gamma   90.00
#
_symmetry.space_group_name_H-M   'P 1'
#
loop_
_entity.id
_entity.type
_entity.pdbx_description
1 polymer ?
#
loop_
_entity_poly.entity_id
_entity_poly.type
_entity_poly.pdbx_seq_one_letter_code
_entity_poly.pdbx_strand_id
1 'polypeptide(L)'
;GVDLETDVVHGLEDENIINHERLVININECEAKDSAPKTISRESVFIKYMIDTHLDESWHKYLTELVTAEFFPPNPFPRLTTIFRQNAMRMDLCFERDSVITENILNTNIKLDDKENFIYNIPGIDAYGTPSALQVLDTGIYMNLSQIVSMMTQQNYIQRKGPYRVGICLALSGPSILYGKMQPYLNEVELHEHCYIMGPPGCQGEAVQLFAMIVQNYLVDLIQKNMIPVSGIYFGESQNRWTWEDILTLRAGFISEFCTICNRKEPIFMK
;
A
#
# COMPACT_ATOMS: atom_id res chain seq x y z
N GLY A 1 -8.33 -0.29 51.24
CA GLY A 1 -7.72 -0.23 49.91
C GLY A 1 -7.94 -1.58 49.30
N VAL A 2 -8.64 -1.64 48.16
CA VAL A 2 -8.90 -2.89 47.44
C VAL A 2 -7.78 -3.00 46.42
N ASP A 3 -6.93 -4.00 46.57
CA ASP A 3 -5.91 -4.35 45.58
C ASP A 3 -6.64 -4.89 44.34
N LEU A 4 -6.50 -4.17 43.22
CA LEU A 4 -6.91 -4.61 41.90
C LEU A 4 -5.76 -5.44 41.31
N GLU A 5 -5.91 -6.77 41.31
CA GLU A 5 -5.12 -7.64 40.45
C GLU A 5 -5.51 -7.36 39.00
N THR A 6 -4.64 -6.65 38.28
CA THR A 6 -4.72 -6.51 36.83
C THR A 6 -3.97 -7.66 36.19
N ASP A 7 -4.66 -8.78 35.98
CA ASP A 7 -4.23 -9.83 35.06
C ASP A 7 -4.55 -9.37 33.64
N VAL A 8 -3.66 -8.57 33.06
CA VAL A 8 -3.71 -8.18 31.65
C VAL A 8 -2.67 -9.01 30.92
N VAL A 9 -3.11 -10.09 30.29
CA VAL A 9 -2.30 -10.84 29.34
C VAL A 9 -2.18 -9.98 28.07
N HIS A 10 -1.06 -9.28 27.95
CA HIS A 10 -0.73 -8.53 26.74
C HIS A 10 -0.22 -9.47 25.65
N GLY A 11 -1.07 -9.69 24.64
CA GLY A 11 -0.67 -10.32 23.38
C GLY A 11 -0.81 -11.84 23.36
N LEU A 12 -1.26 -12.36 22.23
CA LEU A 12 -1.05 -13.77 21.85
C LEU A 12 0.44 -13.90 21.51
N GLU A 13 1.22 -14.54 22.38
CA GLU A 13 2.57 -14.97 22.01
C GLU A 13 2.45 -16.05 20.92
N ASP A 14 3.03 -15.77 19.76
CA ASP A 14 3.11 -16.72 18.65
C ASP A 14 3.87 -17.97 19.11
N GLU A 15 3.35 -19.17 18.85
CA GLU A 15 4.00 -20.43 19.23
C GLU A 15 5.41 -20.57 18.64
N ASN A 16 5.74 -19.82 17.59
CA ASN A 16 7.09 -19.76 17.01
C ASN A 16 8.12 -19.05 17.91
N ILE A 17 7.70 -18.25 18.89
CA ILE A 17 8.59 -17.65 19.90
C ILE A 17 9.28 -18.75 20.73
N ILE A 18 8.69 -19.94 20.84
CA ILE A 18 9.28 -21.07 21.59
C ILE A 18 10.59 -21.55 20.94
N ASN A 19 10.81 -21.31 19.64
CA ASN A 19 12.06 -21.64 18.96
C ASN A 19 13.13 -20.53 19.05
N HIS A 20 12.81 -19.35 19.60
CA HIS A 20 13.81 -18.29 19.82
C HIS A 20 14.90 -18.68 20.80
N GLU A 21 14.73 -19.71 21.64
CA GLU A 21 15.77 -20.19 22.55
C GLU A 21 17.06 -20.60 21.81
N ARG A 22 16.97 -20.95 20.51
CA ARG A 22 18.13 -21.22 19.65
C ARG A 22 18.78 -19.97 19.04
N LEU A 23 18.10 -18.83 19.14
CA LEU A 23 18.54 -17.51 18.65
C LEU A 23 19.05 -16.62 19.80
N VAL A 24 18.96 -17.08 21.05
CA VAL A 24 19.52 -16.38 22.21
C VAL A 24 21.01 -16.65 22.28
N ILE A 25 21.81 -15.58 22.16
CA ILE A 25 23.22 -15.68 22.55
C ILE A 25 23.29 -15.68 24.08
N ASN A 26 23.60 -16.85 24.65
CA ASN A 26 23.86 -16.96 26.07
C ASN A 26 25.23 -16.35 26.40
N ILE A 27 25.22 -15.06 26.78
CA ILE A 27 26.43 -14.31 27.14
C ILE A 27 27.23 -15.04 28.21
N ASN A 28 26.57 -15.67 29.19
CA ASN A 28 27.25 -16.38 30.28
C ASN A 28 28.00 -17.63 29.80
N GLU A 29 27.47 -18.36 28.82
CA GLU A 29 28.15 -19.50 28.21
C GLU A 29 29.32 -19.08 27.32
N CYS A 30 29.18 -17.95 26.62
CA CYS A 30 30.27 -17.37 25.84
C CYS A 30 31.40 -16.84 26.74
N GLU A 31 31.06 -16.16 27.84
CA GLU A 31 32.02 -15.70 28.86
C GLU A 31 32.77 -16.87 29.52
N ALA A 32 32.12 -18.02 29.74
CA ALA A 32 32.74 -19.18 30.37
C ALA A 32 33.77 -19.90 29.45
N LYS A 33 33.66 -19.73 28.14
CA LYS A 33 34.55 -20.35 27.14
C LYS A 33 35.75 -19.47 26.77
N ASP A 34 35.69 -18.19 27.09
CA ASP A 34 36.67 -17.21 26.66
C ASP A 34 37.65 -16.89 27.80
N SER A 35 38.95 -16.80 27.48
CA SER A 35 40.00 -16.51 28.48
C SER A 35 40.19 -15.02 28.74
N ALA A 36 39.49 -14.17 27.99
CA ALA A 36 39.57 -12.72 28.10
C ALA A 36 38.83 -12.16 29.35
N PRO A 37 39.13 -10.92 29.78
CA PRO A 37 38.34 -10.24 30.81
C PRO A 37 36.86 -10.18 30.43
N LYS A 38 35.97 -10.43 31.40
CA LYS A 38 34.51 -10.53 31.18
C LYS A 38 33.91 -9.37 30.37
N THR A 39 34.38 -8.14 30.60
CA THR A 39 33.94 -6.96 29.85
C THR A 39 34.23 -7.08 28.36
N ILE A 40 35.43 -7.55 28.00
CA ILE A 40 35.88 -7.71 26.60
C ILE A 40 35.12 -8.86 25.95
N SER A 41 34.94 -9.99 26.65
CA SER A 41 34.15 -11.11 26.13
C SER A 41 32.70 -10.72 25.87
N ARG A 42 32.10 -9.92 26.76
CA ARG A 42 30.74 -9.41 26.58
C ARG A 42 30.62 -8.44 25.40
N GLU A 43 31.57 -7.51 25.26
CA GLU A 43 31.61 -6.61 24.10
C GLU A 43 31.82 -7.37 22.78
N SER A 44 32.70 -8.37 22.79
CA SER A 44 32.96 -9.24 21.63
C SER A 44 31.69 -9.97 21.18
N VAL A 45 30.90 -10.49 22.12
CA VAL A 45 29.61 -11.13 21.83
C VAL A 45 28.62 -10.14 21.19
N PHE A 46 28.51 -8.91 21.70
CA PHE A 46 27.63 -7.90 21.11
C PHE A 46 28.09 -7.46 19.72
N ILE A 47 29.39 -7.23 19.53
CA ILE A 47 29.95 -6.88 18.22
C ILE A 47 29.68 -8.00 17.23
N LYS A 48 29.93 -9.25 17.62
CA LYS A 48 29.65 -10.41 16.78
C LYS A 48 28.17 -10.48 16.40
N TYR A 49 27.26 -10.27 17.35
CA TYR A 49 25.83 -10.21 17.05
C TYR A 49 25.48 -9.11 16.04
N MET A 50 26.02 -7.89 16.23
CA MET A 50 25.76 -6.78 15.30
C MET A 50 26.23 -7.09 13.89
N ILE A 51 27.41 -7.71 13.74
CA ILE A 51 27.98 -8.12 12.44
C ILE A 51 27.17 -9.27 11.84
N ASP A 52 26.90 -10.33 12.60
CA ASP A 52 26.19 -11.53 12.13
C ASP A 52 24.75 -11.20 11.70
N THR A 53 24.14 -10.16 12.28
CA THR A 53 22.80 -9.66 11.92
C THR A 53 22.81 -8.50 10.93
N HIS A 54 23.99 -8.04 10.49
CA HIS A 54 24.18 -6.83 9.66
C HIS A 54 23.41 -5.60 10.20
N LEU A 55 23.25 -5.50 11.53
CA LEU A 55 22.57 -4.39 12.18
C LEU A 55 23.35 -3.10 12.00
N ASP A 56 24.67 -3.20 12.05
CA ASP A 56 25.63 -2.11 11.83
C ASP A 56 25.54 -1.53 10.41
N GLU A 57 25.51 -2.39 9.39
CA GLU A 57 25.35 -1.98 7.99
C GLU A 57 24.00 -1.30 7.75
N SER A 58 22.93 -1.89 8.30
CA SER A 58 21.57 -1.37 8.16
C SER A 58 21.40 -0.01 8.85
N TRP A 59 21.99 0.14 10.03
CA TRP A 59 22.05 1.40 10.75
C TRP A 59 22.85 2.45 9.99
N HIS A 60 24.04 2.09 9.49
CA HIS A 60 24.89 2.98 8.72
C HIS A 60 24.21 3.47 7.44
N LYS A 61 23.55 2.57 6.70
CA LYS A 61 22.79 2.91 5.49
C LYS A 61 21.65 3.86 5.80
N TYR A 62 20.88 3.58 6.86
CA TYR A 62 19.80 4.45 7.30
C TYR A 62 20.29 5.86 7.65
N LEU A 63 21.37 5.98 8.43
CA LEU A 63 21.96 7.28 8.77
C LEU A 63 22.47 8.01 7.52
N THR A 64 23.09 7.29 6.59
CA THR A 64 23.57 7.87 5.32
C THR A 64 22.40 8.43 4.52
N GLU A 65 21.30 7.68 4.38
CA GLU A 65 20.07 8.15 3.71
C GLU A 65 19.48 9.37 4.43
N LEU A 66 19.49 9.38 5.76
CA LEU A 66 18.95 10.48 6.56
C LEU A 66 19.76 11.78 6.38
N VAL A 67 21.09 11.68 6.32
CA VAL A 67 22.00 12.84 6.19
C VAL A 67 22.09 13.34 4.75
N THR A 68 21.90 12.46 3.76
CA THR A 68 21.94 12.84 2.33
C THR A 68 20.58 13.24 1.77
N ALA A 69 19.49 13.08 2.52
CA ALA A 69 18.16 13.53 2.12
C ALA A 69 18.09 15.07 1.96
N GLU A 70 17.31 15.53 0.98
CA GLU A 70 17.07 16.97 0.74
C GLU A 70 16.42 17.65 1.96
N PHE A 71 15.56 16.91 2.67
CA PHE A 71 14.90 17.36 3.89
C PHE A 71 14.92 16.28 4.97
N PHE A 72 15.09 16.69 6.22
CA PHE A 72 14.94 15.78 7.35
C PHE A 72 13.47 15.44 7.59
N PRO A 73 13.13 14.17 7.84
CA PRO A 73 11.77 13.80 8.21
C PRO A 73 11.42 14.39 9.59
N PRO A 74 10.16 14.79 9.83
CA PRO A 74 9.72 15.30 11.13
C PRO A 74 9.96 14.32 12.28
N ASN A 75 9.89 13.01 11.98
CA ASN A 75 10.24 11.95 12.91
C ASN A 75 10.98 10.81 12.16
N PRO A 76 12.28 10.59 12.43
CA PRO A 76 13.07 9.53 11.79
C PRO A 76 12.73 8.11 12.30
N PHE A 77 12.24 7.97 13.53
CA PHE A 77 12.14 6.66 14.21
C PHE A 77 11.21 5.65 13.53
N PRO A 78 10.01 6.01 13.02
CA PRO A 78 9.14 5.04 12.36
C PRO A 78 9.79 4.34 11.15
N ARG A 79 10.58 5.09 10.37
CA ARG A 79 11.29 4.56 9.22
C ARG A 79 12.42 3.62 9.66
N LEU A 80 13.17 4.00 10.69
CA LEU A 80 14.19 3.14 11.29
C LEU A 80 13.60 1.82 11.81
N THR A 81 12.54 1.89 12.62
CA THR A 81 11.87 0.71 13.18
C THR A 81 11.35 -0.21 12.08
N THR A 82 10.86 0.37 10.99
CA THR A 82 10.43 -0.37 9.80
C THR A 82 11.58 -1.16 9.19
N ILE A 83 12.75 -0.54 8.98
CA ILE A 83 13.94 -1.20 8.43
C ILE A 83 14.40 -2.34 9.34
N PHE A 84 14.48 -2.10 10.65
CA PHE A 84 14.91 -3.14 11.59
C PHE A 84 13.92 -4.31 11.68
N ARG A 85 12.61 -4.04 11.63
CA ARG A 85 11.61 -5.10 11.55
C ARG A 85 11.72 -5.92 10.27
N GLN A 86 11.97 -5.26 9.13
CA GLN A 86 12.19 -5.96 7.86
C GLN A 86 13.42 -6.88 7.93
N ASN A 87 14.52 -6.42 8.54
CA ASN A 87 15.71 -7.24 8.71
C ASN A 87 15.50 -8.41 9.68
N ALA A 88 14.79 -8.19 10.79
CA ALA A 88 14.43 -9.26 11.71
C ALA A 88 13.58 -10.33 11.00
N MET A 89 12.53 -9.92 10.28
CA MET A 89 11.70 -10.83 9.49
C MET A 89 12.51 -11.61 8.44
N ARG A 90 13.50 -10.99 7.79
CA ARG A 90 14.39 -11.71 6.86
C ARG A 90 15.19 -12.80 7.56
N MET A 91 15.68 -12.55 8.77
CA MET A 91 16.40 -13.55 9.56
C MET A 91 15.51 -14.71 9.98
N ASP A 92 14.25 -14.43 10.33
CA ASP A 92 13.27 -15.48 10.66
C ASP A 92 13.04 -16.40 9.46
N LEU A 93 12.90 -15.82 8.26
CA LEU A 93 12.70 -16.56 7.02
C LEU A 93 13.92 -17.40 6.60
N CYS A 94 15.14 -17.05 6.99
CA CYS A 94 16.37 -17.79 6.63
C CYS A 94 16.38 -19.25 7.15
N PHE A 95 15.60 -19.55 8.20
CA PHE A 95 15.53 -20.88 8.79
C PHE A 95 14.31 -21.69 8.33
N GLU A 96 13.41 -21.06 7.58
CA GLU A 96 12.26 -21.74 7.00
C GLU A 96 12.66 -22.48 5.71
N ARG A 97 11.95 -23.57 5.40
CA ARG A 97 12.12 -24.27 4.13
C ARG A 97 11.44 -23.46 3.03
N ASP A 98 12.06 -23.34 1.87
CA ASP A 98 11.50 -22.64 0.69
C ASP A 98 10.06 -23.06 0.36
N SER A 99 9.72 -24.34 0.55
CA SER A 99 8.36 -24.86 0.35
C SER A 99 7.32 -24.22 1.27
N VAL A 100 7.65 -24.04 2.55
CA VAL A 100 6.78 -23.44 3.56
C VAL A 100 6.62 -21.95 3.29
N ILE A 101 7.74 -21.26 3.00
CA ILE A 101 7.74 -19.84 2.64
C ILE A 101 6.86 -19.61 1.40
N THR A 102 7.01 -20.45 0.38
CA THR A 102 6.25 -20.35 -0.87
C THR A 102 4.76 -20.58 -0.64
N GLU A 103 4.38 -21.55 0.20
CA GLU A 103 2.98 -21.82 0.55
C GLU A 103 2.36 -20.66 1.36
N ASN A 104 3.14 -20.06 2.27
CA ASN A 104 2.69 -18.92 3.07
C ASN A 104 2.51 -17.65 2.21
N ILE A 105 3.45 -17.38 1.30
CA ILE A 105 3.42 -16.18 0.46
C ILE A 105 2.41 -16.34 -0.67
N LEU A 106 2.34 -17.48 -1.35
CA LEU A 106 1.54 -17.62 -2.56
C LEU A 106 0.13 -18.16 -2.29
N ASN A 107 -0.88 -17.48 -2.81
CA ASN A 107 -2.22 -18.03 -2.91
C ASN A 107 -2.29 -19.10 -3.99
N THR A 108 -2.80 -20.27 -3.62
CA THR A 108 -2.97 -21.41 -4.54
C THR A 108 -4.37 -21.47 -5.16
N ASN A 109 -5.34 -20.71 -4.65
CA ASN A 109 -6.75 -20.81 -5.01
C ASN A 109 -7.17 -19.95 -6.24
N ILE A 110 -6.28 -19.72 -7.19
CA ILE A 110 -6.56 -18.87 -8.35
C ILE A 110 -7.31 -19.68 -9.41
N LYS A 111 -8.39 -19.10 -9.95
CA LYS A 111 -9.20 -19.71 -11.02
C LYS A 111 -9.23 -18.80 -12.25
N LEU A 112 -9.26 -19.41 -13.43
CA LEU A 112 -9.47 -18.70 -14.68
C LEU A 112 -10.96 -18.34 -14.82
N ASP A 113 -11.27 -17.05 -14.87
CA ASP A 113 -12.63 -16.53 -14.98
C ASP A 113 -12.98 -16.21 -16.44
N ASP A 114 -12.10 -15.49 -17.14
CA ASP A 114 -12.22 -15.20 -18.57
C ASP A 114 -11.10 -15.89 -19.36
N LYS A 115 -11.49 -16.90 -20.15
CA LYS A 115 -10.56 -17.67 -20.99
C LYS A 115 -10.06 -16.90 -22.21
N GLU A 116 -10.84 -15.96 -22.72
CA GLU A 116 -10.49 -15.22 -23.94
C GLU A 116 -9.45 -14.14 -23.62
N ASN A 117 -9.60 -13.48 -22.48
CA ASN A 117 -8.72 -12.41 -22.03
C ASN A 117 -7.65 -12.85 -21.01
N PHE A 118 -7.62 -14.14 -20.66
CA PHE A 118 -6.73 -14.71 -19.64
C PHE A 118 -6.84 -14.00 -18.29
N ILE A 119 -8.06 -13.66 -17.88
CA ILE A 119 -8.33 -12.99 -16.60
C ILE A 119 -8.59 -14.05 -15.54
N TYR A 120 -7.82 -14.01 -14.47
CA TYR A 120 -7.95 -14.89 -13.33
C TYR A 120 -8.62 -14.15 -12.18
N ASN A 121 -9.20 -14.93 -11.26
CA ASN A 121 -9.90 -14.46 -10.07
C ASN A 121 -9.55 -15.35 -8.86
N ILE A 122 -9.61 -14.78 -7.66
CA ILE A 122 -9.60 -15.55 -6.40
C ILE A 122 -11.04 -15.70 -5.88
N PRO A 123 -11.60 -16.93 -5.81
CA PRO A 123 -12.98 -17.14 -5.43
C PRO A 123 -13.30 -16.58 -4.04
N GLY A 124 -14.41 -15.85 -3.95
CA GLY A 124 -14.88 -15.24 -2.70
C GLY A 124 -14.42 -13.79 -2.50
N ILE A 125 -13.55 -13.27 -3.37
CA ILE A 125 -13.16 -11.85 -3.37
C ILE A 125 -13.26 -11.25 -4.77
N ASP A 126 -13.48 -9.94 -4.83
CA ASP A 126 -13.62 -9.15 -6.05
C ASP A 126 -12.24 -8.73 -6.62
N ALA A 127 -11.31 -9.69 -6.73
CA ALA A 127 -9.95 -9.46 -7.19
C ALA A 127 -9.69 -10.18 -8.52
N TYR A 128 -9.28 -9.42 -9.52
CA TYR A 128 -9.01 -9.90 -10.87
C TYR A 128 -7.64 -9.47 -11.36
N GLY A 129 -6.99 -10.32 -12.14
CA GLY A 129 -5.69 -9.99 -12.72
C GLY A 129 -4.94 -11.18 -13.28
N THR A 130 -3.62 -11.00 -13.44
CA THR A 130 -2.73 -12.08 -13.83
C THR A 130 -2.48 -13.03 -12.64
N PRO A 131 -2.11 -14.30 -12.89
CA PRO A 131 -1.80 -15.24 -11.82
C PRO A 131 -0.71 -14.73 -10.88
N SER A 132 0.33 -14.09 -11.43
CA SER A 132 1.45 -13.56 -10.63
C SER A 132 1.00 -12.47 -9.65
N ALA A 133 0.08 -11.59 -10.05
CA ALA A 133 -0.44 -10.54 -9.17
C ALA A 133 -1.35 -11.12 -8.09
N LEU A 134 -2.22 -12.08 -8.44
CA LEU A 134 -3.15 -12.70 -7.49
C LEU A 134 -2.47 -13.66 -6.51
N GLN A 135 -1.35 -14.28 -6.89
CA GLN A 135 -0.61 -15.18 -6.00
C GLN A 135 -0.09 -14.43 -4.78
N VAL A 136 0.35 -13.19 -4.94
CA VAL A 136 0.95 -12.41 -3.84
C VAL A 136 -0.04 -11.58 -3.04
N LEU A 137 -1.32 -11.57 -3.45
CA LEU A 137 -2.36 -10.79 -2.79
C LEU A 137 -2.68 -11.34 -1.40
N ASP A 138 -2.69 -10.53 -0.35
CA ASP A 138 -3.26 -10.97 0.92
C ASP A 138 -4.79 -10.83 0.88
N THR A 139 -5.52 -11.94 0.79
CA THR A 139 -6.99 -11.90 0.65
C THR A 139 -7.69 -11.30 1.88
N GLY A 140 -7.16 -11.54 3.09
CA GLY A 140 -7.75 -11.03 4.33
C GLY A 140 -7.58 -9.52 4.44
N ILE A 141 -6.38 -9.03 4.17
CA ILE A 141 -6.09 -7.60 4.20
C ILE A 141 -6.75 -6.88 3.02
N TYR A 142 -6.76 -7.48 1.83
CA TYR A 142 -7.43 -6.91 0.66
C TYR A 142 -8.92 -6.64 0.92
N MET A 143 -9.63 -7.55 1.60
CA MET A 143 -11.03 -7.32 1.96
C MET A 143 -11.22 -6.12 2.90
N ASN A 144 -10.30 -5.93 3.85
CA ASN A 144 -10.35 -4.77 4.75
C ASN A 144 -10.08 -3.47 3.97
N LEU A 145 -9.09 -3.49 3.07
CA LEU A 145 -8.80 -2.35 2.20
C LEU A 145 -9.96 -2.02 1.26
N SER A 146 -10.58 -3.03 0.63
CA SER A 146 -11.69 -2.81 -0.29
C SER A 146 -12.91 -2.19 0.41
N GLN A 147 -13.16 -2.54 1.68
CA GLN A 147 -14.19 -1.89 2.50
C GLN A 147 -13.89 -0.40 2.73
N ILE A 148 -12.64 -0.05 3.05
CA ILE A 148 -12.23 1.35 3.23
C ILE A 148 -12.37 2.11 1.91
N VAL A 149 -11.88 1.53 0.82
CA VAL A 149 -11.91 2.11 -0.53
C VAL A 149 -13.34 2.23 -1.07
N SER A 150 -14.28 1.40 -0.62
CA SER A 150 -15.69 1.50 -1.02
C SER A 150 -16.31 2.87 -0.69
N MET A 151 -15.76 3.59 0.30
CA MET A 151 -16.16 4.96 0.63
C MET A 151 -15.79 5.97 -0.47
N MET A 152 -14.78 5.64 -1.28
CA MET A 152 -14.33 6.39 -2.46
C MET A 152 -14.97 5.90 -3.76
N THR A 153 -15.94 5.00 -3.70
CA THR A 153 -16.64 4.56 -4.91
C THR A 153 -17.75 5.54 -5.24
N GLN A 154 -17.79 6.04 -6.48
CA GLN A 154 -18.86 6.91 -6.94
C GLN A 154 -20.18 6.13 -7.06
N GLN A 155 -21.03 6.19 -6.04
CA GLN A 155 -22.34 5.51 -6.06
C GLN A 155 -23.41 6.26 -6.86
N ASN A 156 -23.34 7.60 -6.85
CA ASN A 156 -24.31 8.47 -7.51
C ASN A 156 -23.68 9.14 -8.73
N TYR A 157 -23.76 8.48 -9.87
CA TYR A 157 -23.29 9.05 -11.14
C TYR A 157 -24.35 8.95 -12.24
N ILE A 158 -24.13 9.71 -13.30
CA ILE A 158 -25.04 9.77 -14.44
C ILE A 158 -24.89 8.50 -15.27
N GLN A 159 -25.71 7.48 -15.00
CA GLN A 159 -25.68 6.20 -15.74
C GLN A 159 -26.16 6.34 -17.19
N ARG A 160 -27.06 7.30 -17.46
CA ARG A 160 -27.58 7.60 -18.80
C ARG A 160 -27.78 9.10 -18.99
N LYS A 161 -27.36 9.62 -20.14
CA LYS A 161 -27.63 11.01 -20.57
C LYS A 161 -27.93 11.04 -22.06
N GLY A 162 -29.21 11.15 -22.42
CA GLY A 162 -29.62 11.04 -23.83
C GLY A 162 -29.20 9.69 -24.42
N PRO A 163 -28.42 9.66 -25.53
CA PRO A 163 -27.97 8.42 -26.15
C PRO A 163 -26.76 7.76 -25.44
N TYR A 164 -26.19 8.43 -24.44
CA TYR A 164 -25.00 7.94 -23.73
C TYR A 164 -25.36 7.01 -22.58
N ARG A 165 -24.56 5.94 -22.42
CA ARG A 165 -24.55 5.04 -21.26
C ARG A 165 -23.19 5.08 -20.60
N VAL A 166 -23.16 5.12 -19.28
CA VAL A 166 -21.95 5.26 -18.48
C VAL A 166 -21.85 4.09 -17.50
N GLY A 167 -20.69 3.47 -17.42
CA GLY A 167 -20.28 2.56 -16.34
C GLY A 167 -19.03 3.09 -15.67
N ILE A 168 -18.99 3.10 -14.34
CA ILE A 168 -17.80 3.48 -13.58
C ILE A 168 -17.40 2.29 -12.73
N CYS A 169 -16.11 1.96 -12.74
CA CYS A 169 -15.53 0.92 -11.91
C CYS A 169 -14.30 1.49 -11.19
N LEU A 170 -14.21 1.27 -9.88
CA LEU A 170 -13.05 1.64 -9.08
C LEU A 170 -12.24 0.38 -8.81
N ALA A 171 -10.96 0.41 -9.14
CA ALA A 171 -10.03 -0.69 -8.90
C ALA A 171 -8.92 -0.26 -7.93
N LEU A 172 -8.59 -1.14 -6.98
CA LEU A 172 -7.37 -1.04 -6.19
C LEU A 172 -6.20 -1.57 -7.03
N SER A 173 -5.14 -0.78 -7.20
CA SER A 173 -4.03 -1.11 -8.09
C SER A 173 -2.68 -0.72 -7.47
N GLY A 174 -1.60 -0.91 -8.24
CA GLY A 174 -0.26 -0.49 -7.82
C GLY A 174 0.30 -1.28 -6.64
N PRO A 175 1.19 -0.68 -5.83
CA PRO A 175 1.83 -1.34 -4.70
C PRO A 175 0.87 -1.74 -3.58
N SER A 176 -0.32 -1.14 -3.53
CA SER A 176 -1.30 -1.39 -2.47
C SER A 176 -1.79 -2.85 -2.42
N ILE A 177 -1.79 -3.56 -3.55
CA ILE A 177 -2.18 -4.97 -3.63
C ILE A 177 -1.14 -5.92 -3.00
N LEU A 178 0.09 -5.42 -2.77
CA LEU A 178 1.18 -6.18 -2.16
C LEU A 178 1.14 -6.14 -0.63
N TYR A 179 0.27 -5.30 -0.06
CA TYR A 179 0.18 -5.12 1.39
C TYR A 179 -0.27 -6.42 2.08
N GLY A 180 0.45 -6.77 3.15
CA GLY A 180 0.23 -7.98 3.96
C GLY A 180 1.26 -9.06 3.74
N LYS A 181 1.50 -9.42 2.47
CA LYS A 181 2.41 -10.51 2.11
C LYS A 181 3.76 -10.00 1.62
N MET A 182 3.77 -9.23 0.53
CA MET A 182 5.01 -8.75 -0.09
C MET A 182 5.47 -7.40 0.47
N GLN A 183 4.55 -6.63 1.04
CA GLN A 183 4.84 -5.37 1.71
C GLN A 183 4.22 -5.36 3.12
N PRO A 184 5.03 -5.21 4.20
CA PRO A 184 4.53 -5.25 5.56
C PRO A 184 3.79 -3.96 5.98
N TYR A 185 3.99 -2.87 5.24
CA TYR A 185 3.37 -1.57 5.52
C TYR A 185 2.70 -1.03 4.28
N LEU A 186 1.51 -0.46 4.49
CA LEU A 186 0.78 0.27 3.46
C LEU A 186 1.30 1.71 3.41
N ASN A 187 2.13 2.01 2.42
CA ASN A 187 2.68 3.35 2.23
C ASN A 187 1.75 4.24 1.41
N GLU A 188 1.13 3.66 0.38
CA GLU A 188 0.24 4.35 -0.54
C GLU A 188 -0.90 3.43 -0.97
N VAL A 189 -2.06 4.03 -1.20
CA VAL A 189 -3.24 3.36 -1.77
C VAL A 189 -3.48 3.97 -3.14
N GLU A 190 -3.17 3.21 -4.18
CA GLU A 190 -3.38 3.64 -5.56
C GLU A 190 -4.74 3.11 -6.03
N LEU A 191 -5.60 4.04 -6.48
CA LEU A 191 -6.94 3.75 -6.95
C LEU A 191 -7.08 4.19 -8.39
N HIS A 192 -7.54 3.28 -9.25
CA HIS A 192 -7.81 3.56 -10.65
C HIS A 192 -9.31 3.56 -10.89
N GLU A 193 -9.85 4.71 -11.28
CA GLU A 193 -11.25 4.83 -11.67
C GLU A 193 -11.38 4.71 -13.19
N HIS A 194 -12.04 3.66 -13.64
CA HIS A 194 -12.29 3.38 -15.06
C HIS A 194 -13.72 3.81 -15.41
N CYS A 195 -13.83 4.84 -16.26
CA CYS A 195 -15.11 5.34 -16.75
C CYS A 195 -15.34 4.90 -18.21
N TYR A 196 -16.32 4.04 -18.41
CA TYR A 196 -16.74 3.53 -19.72
C TYR A 196 -17.96 4.30 -20.21
N ILE A 197 -17.79 5.08 -21.28
CA ILE A 197 -18.87 5.86 -21.90
C ILE A 197 -19.16 5.31 -23.30
N MET A 198 -20.37 4.79 -23.48
CA MET A 198 -20.88 4.31 -24.76
C MET A 198 -21.87 5.32 -25.34
N GLY A 199 -21.71 5.68 -26.61
CA GLY A 199 -22.58 6.63 -27.30
C GLY A 199 -22.51 6.53 -28.82
N PRO A 200 -23.20 7.42 -29.55
CA PRO A 200 -23.22 7.41 -31.01
C PRO A 200 -21.82 7.66 -31.62
N PRO A 201 -21.53 7.07 -32.79
CA PRO A 201 -20.28 7.33 -33.50
C PRO A 201 -20.19 8.81 -33.90
N GLY A 202 -18.98 9.36 -33.84
CA GLY A 202 -18.71 10.77 -34.19
C GLY A 202 -18.94 11.79 -33.07
N CYS A 203 -19.54 11.40 -31.95
CA CYS A 203 -19.85 12.30 -30.83
C CYS A 203 -18.86 12.14 -29.65
N GLN A 204 -17.56 12.01 -29.95
CA GLN A 204 -16.51 11.81 -28.93
C GLN A 204 -16.33 13.04 -28.03
N GLY A 205 -16.44 14.25 -28.57
CA GLY A 205 -16.30 15.49 -27.79
C GLY A 205 -17.36 15.62 -26.69
N GLU A 206 -18.62 15.26 -26.99
CA GLU A 206 -19.69 15.22 -26.00
C GLU A 206 -19.48 14.15 -24.93
N ALA A 207 -18.91 12.99 -25.30
CA ALA A 207 -18.54 11.95 -24.34
C ALA A 207 -17.44 12.41 -23.38
N VAL A 208 -16.41 13.09 -23.89
CA VAL A 208 -15.32 13.68 -23.08
C VAL A 208 -15.87 14.77 -22.15
N GLN A 209 -16.78 15.61 -22.65
CA GLN A 209 -17.44 16.61 -21.81
C GLN A 209 -18.29 15.97 -20.72
N LEU A 210 -19.01 14.88 -21.04
CA LEU A 210 -19.76 14.10 -20.05
C LEU A 210 -18.82 13.50 -19.00
N PHE A 211 -17.67 12.96 -19.40
CA PHE A 211 -16.66 12.44 -18.49
C PHE A 211 -16.15 13.53 -17.53
N ALA A 212 -15.78 14.71 -18.06
CA ALA A 212 -15.35 15.85 -17.26
C ALA A 212 -16.42 16.29 -16.25
N MET A 213 -17.70 16.28 -16.65
CA MET A 213 -18.82 16.59 -15.75
C MET A 213 -18.98 15.55 -14.63
N ILE A 214 -18.82 14.26 -14.94
CA ILE A 214 -18.93 13.17 -13.96
C ILE A 214 -17.84 13.32 -12.90
N VAL A 215 -16.59 13.50 -13.33
CA VAL A 215 -15.44 13.68 -12.44
C VAL A 215 -15.61 14.96 -11.61
N GLN A 216 -15.96 16.08 -12.24
CA GLN A 216 -16.17 17.35 -11.52
C GLN A 216 -17.25 17.24 -10.44
N ASN A 217 -18.39 16.63 -10.75
CA ASN A 217 -19.46 16.43 -9.76
C ASN A 217 -18.98 15.52 -8.61
N TYR A 218 -18.23 14.45 -8.93
CA TYR A 218 -17.72 13.54 -7.91
C TYR A 218 -16.76 14.24 -6.93
N LEU A 219 -15.87 15.08 -7.45
CA LEU A 219 -14.92 15.83 -6.64
C LEU A 219 -15.60 16.86 -5.75
N VAL A 220 -16.58 17.58 -6.30
CA VAL A 220 -17.41 18.51 -5.53
C VAL A 220 -18.08 17.77 -4.37
N ASP A 221 -18.66 16.60 -4.64
CA ASP A 221 -19.29 15.77 -3.60
C ASP A 221 -18.28 15.32 -2.53
N LEU A 222 -17.08 14.89 -2.93
CA LEU A 222 -16.01 14.50 -1.99
C LEU A 222 -15.58 15.67 -1.10
N ILE A 223 -15.31 16.84 -1.71
CA ILE A 223 -14.89 18.05 -1.00
C ILE A 223 -15.97 18.51 -0.03
N GLN A 224 -17.23 18.54 -0.47
CA GLN A 224 -18.35 18.99 0.36
C GLN A 224 -18.66 18.05 1.52
N LYS A 225 -18.53 16.73 1.31
CA LYS A 225 -18.69 15.74 2.38
C LYS A 225 -17.55 15.78 3.40
N ASN A 226 -16.39 16.32 3.01
CA ASN A 226 -15.19 16.44 3.84
C ASN A 226 -14.78 15.12 4.53
N MET A 227 -15.06 13.98 3.88
CA MET A 227 -14.70 12.66 4.39
C MET A 227 -13.22 12.37 4.18
N ILE A 228 -12.64 12.89 3.10
CA ILE A 228 -11.25 12.69 2.70
C ILE A 228 -10.69 14.06 2.28
N PRO A 229 -9.52 14.46 2.79
CA PRO A 229 -8.88 15.70 2.35
C PRO A 229 -8.42 15.54 0.89
N VAL A 230 -8.90 16.44 0.03
CA VAL A 230 -8.46 16.52 -1.37
C VAL A 230 -7.40 17.61 -1.47
N SER A 231 -6.15 17.22 -1.75
CA SER A 231 -5.05 18.16 -1.99
C SER A 231 -5.24 18.88 -3.32
N GLY A 232 -5.68 18.15 -4.34
CA GLY A 232 -6.03 18.75 -5.63
C GLY A 232 -5.94 17.76 -6.78
N ILE A 233 -6.13 18.30 -7.98
CA ILE A 233 -6.07 17.52 -9.22
C ILE A 233 -4.93 18.00 -10.06
N TYR A 234 -4.21 17.05 -10.63
CA TYR A 234 -3.03 17.29 -11.42
C TYR A 234 -3.32 16.84 -12.86
N PHE A 235 -3.06 17.75 -13.79
CA PHE A 235 -3.23 17.52 -15.21
C PHE A 235 -1.88 17.36 -15.89
N GLY A 236 -1.71 16.23 -16.58
CA GLY A 236 -0.54 15.92 -17.38
C GLY A 236 0.76 15.81 -16.57
N GLU A 237 1.87 15.74 -17.30
CA GLU A 237 3.23 15.66 -16.73
C GLU A 237 3.69 17.01 -16.17
N SER A 238 3.07 18.11 -16.60
CA SER A 238 3.39 19.47 -16.17
C SER A 238 2.96 19.78 -14.74
N GLN A 239 2.26 18.86 -14.06
CA GLN A 239 1.74 19.01 -12.69
C GLN A 239 0.91 20.29 -12.49
N ASN A 240 0.19 20.74 -13.53
CA ASN A 240 -0.76 21.84 -13.38
C ASN A 240 -1.81 21.43 -12.33
N ARG A 241 -1.76 22.09 -11.16
CA ARG A 241 -2.59 21.76 -10.02
C ARG A 241 -3.84 22.63 -9.99
N TRP A 242 -4.99 21.97 -10.03
CA TRP A 242 -6.28 22.53 -9.66
C TRP A 242 -6.49 22.38 -8.17
N THR A 243 -6.61 23.50 -7.46
CA THR A 243 -6.95 23.52 -6.02
C THR A 243 -8.41 23.13 -5.81
N TRP A 244 -8.76 22.71 -4.60
CA TRP A 244 -10.15 22.37 -4.29
C TRP A 244 -11.06 23.61 -4.39
N GLU A 245 -10.55 24.80 -4.06
CA GLU A 245 -11.25 26.07 -4.22
C GLU A 245 -11.57 26.38 -5.69
N ASP A 246 -10.59 26.18 -6.59
CA ASP A 246 -10.74 26.42 -8.01
C ASP A 246 -11.74 25.44 -8.64
N ILE A 247 -11.73 24.17 -8.21
CA ILE A 247 -12.68 23.14 -8.68
C ILE A 247 -14.13 23.54 -8.34
N LEU A 248 -14.35 24.14 -7.16
CA LEU A 248 -15.68 24.59 -6.71
C LEU A 248 -16.15 25.86 -7.43
N THR A 249 -15.23 26.79 -7.71
CA THR A 249 -15.58 28.14 -8.18
C THR A 249 -15.50 28.30 -9.70
N LEU A 250 -14.57 27.60 -10.38
CA LEU A 250 -14.25 27.78 -11.79
C LEU A 250 -14.67 26.60 -12.65
N ARG A 251 -15.91 26.13 -12.47
CA ARG A 251 -16.46 24.92 -13.14
C ARG A 251 -16.23 24.88 -14.65
N ALA A 252 -16.50 25.98 -15.37
CA ALA A 252 -16.37 26.02 -16.82
C ALA A 252 -14.90 25.91 -17.27
N GLY A 253 -13.98 26.53 -16.52
CA GLY A 253 -12.54 26.44 -16.75
C GLY A 253 -12.04 25.01 -16.54
N PHE A 254 -12.42 24.38 -15.43
CA PHE A 254 -12.05 23.00 -15.11
C PHE A 254 -12.47 22.04 -16.22
N ILE A 255 -13.75 22.10 -16.64
CA ILE A 255 -14.27 21.22 -17.69
C ILE A 255 -13.51 21.43 -19.00
N SER A 256 -13.24 22.68 -19.38
CA SER A 256 -12.53 23.01 -20.63
C SER A 256 -11.10 22.47 -20.64
N GLU A 257 -10.36 22.66 -19.54
CA GLU A 257 -8.99 22.16 -19.42
C GLU A 257 -8.96 20.64 -19.36
N PHE A 258 -9.82 20.02 -18.54
CA PHE A 258 -9.97 18.57 -18.45
C PHE A 258 -10.23 17.93 -19.82
N CYS A 259 -11.15 18.49 -20.62
CA CYS A 259 -11.41 18.00 -21.97
C CYS A 259 -10.17 18.11 -22.87
N THR A 260 -9.39 19.19 -22.73
CA THR A 260 -8.15 19.38 -23.48
C THR A 260 -7.12 18.31 -23.16
N ILE A 261 -6.95 17.98 -21.87
CA ILE A 261 -6.03 16.95 -21.37
C ILE A 261 -6.46 15.55 -21.84
N CYS A 262 -7.76 15.24 -21.76
CA CYS A 262 -8.30 13.98 -22.29
C CYS A 262 -8.05 13.83 -23.80
N ASN A 263 -8.22 14.90 -24.59
CA ASN A 263 -7.96 14.87 -26.03
C ASN A 263 -6.47 14.65 -26.35
N ARG A 264 -5.57 15.09 -25.47
CA ARG A 264 -4.13 14.82 -25.55
C ARG A 264 -3.72 13.44 -25.02
N LYS A 265 -4.66 12.73 -24.37
CA LYS A 265 -4.42 11.44 -23.71
C LYS A 265 -3.36 11.52 -22.61
N GLU A 266 -3.30 12.65 -21.94
CA GLU A 266 -2.41 12.88 -20.80
C GLU A 266 -3.06 12.36 -19.50
N PRO A 267 -2.26 11.94 -18.50
CA PRO A 267 -2.77 11.43 -17.25
C PRO A 267 -3.46 12.52 -16.42
N ILE A 268 -4.49 12.12 -15.69
CA ILE A 268 -5.17 12.95 -14.69
C ILE A 268 -5.22 12.16 -13.41
N PHE A 269 -4.74 12.75 -12.31
CA PHE A 269 -4.74 12.10 -11.00
C PHE A 269 -5.11 13.08 -9.89
N MET A 270 -5.76 12.54 -8.87
CA MET A 270 -6.14 13.24 -7.64
C MET A 270 -5.16 12.84 -6.52
N LYS A 271 -4.77 13.81 -5.69
CA LYS A 271 -4.03 13.56 -4.44
C LYS A 271 -4.76 14.19 -3.27
#